data_AF-A0A3C1LWE9-F1
#
_entry.id   AF-A0A3C1LWE9-F1
#
_cell.length_a   1.000
_cell.length_b   1.000
_cell.length_c   1.000
_cell.angle_alpha   90.00
_cell.angle_beta   90.00
_cell.angle_gamma   90.00
#
_symmetry.space_group_name_H-M   'P 1'
#
loop_
_entity.id
_entity.type
_entity.pdbx_description
1 polymer ?
#
loop_
_entity_poly.entity_id
_entity_poly.type
_entity_poly.pdbx_seq_one_letter_code
_entity_poly.pdbx_strand_id
1 'polypeptide(L)'
;AYISGIDAFALGLKIAYKIIEDGRVDSFVNERYASYKTGIGADIVAGKATLEKLEQYALSLKEVKMESGRQEYLESIVNSIMFSK
;
A
#
# COMPACT_ATOMS: atom_id res chain seq x y z
N ALA A 1 1.66 -34.03 10.39
CA ALA A 1 0.89 -32.83 10.78
C ALA A 1 1.80 -31.74 11.33
N TYR A 2 2.54 -31.99 12.42
CA TYR A 2 3.38 -30.95 13.05
C TYR A 2 4.61 -30.54 12.21
N ILE A 3 5.39 -31.49 11.70
CA ILE A 3 6.59 -31.19 10.89
C ILE A 3 6.22 -30.36 9.65
N SER A 4 5.22 -30.80 8.89
CA SER A 4 4.73 -30.08 7.71
C SER A 4 4.22 -28.67 8.03
N GLY A 5 3.63 -28.46 9.21
CA GLY A 5 3.21 -27.13 9.64
C GLY A 5 4.39 -26.23 9.98
N ILE A 6 5.36 -26.76 10.73
CA ILE A 6 6.58 -26.02 11.12
C ILE A 6 7.36 -25.59 9.88
N ASP A 7 7.56 -26.50 8.92
CA ASP A 7 8.28 -26.20 7.68
C ASP A 7 7.56 -25.15 6.82
N ALA A 8 6.23 -25.23 6.72
CA ALA A 8 5.44 -24.24 6.00
C ALA A 8 5.55 -22.83 6.62
N PHE A 9 5.48 -22.73 7.96
CA PHE A 9 5.66 -21.46 8.65
C PHE A 9 7.09 -20.94 8.55
N ALA A 10 8.10 -21.81 8.66
CA ALA A 10 9.51 -21.42 8.51
C ALA A 10 9.79 -20.86 7.11
N LEU A 11 9.24 -21.50 6.07
CA LEU A 11 9.33 -20.99 4.70
C LEU A 11 8.57 -19.67 4.55
N GLY A 12 7.34 -19.59 5.06
CA GLY A 12 6.52 -18.38 5.04
C GLY A 12 7.23 -17.19 5.70
N LEU A 13 7.87 -17.40 6.84
CA LEU A 13 8.66 -16.39 7.54
C LEU A 13 9.82 -15.87 6.67
N LYS A 14 10.58 -16.77 6.05
CA LYS A 14 11.71 -16.38 5.17
C LYS A 14 11.25 -15.59 3.95
N ILE A 15 10.14 -15.99 3.34
CA ILE A 15 9.56 -15.30 2.19
C ILE A 15 9.02 -13.93 2.61
N ALA A 16 8.27 -13.84 3.71
CA ALA A 16 7.77 -12.56 4.23
C ALA A 16 8.91 -11.59 4.53
N TYR A 17 9.99 -12.06 5.13
CA TYR A 17 11.21 -11.27 5.33
C TYR A 17 11.77 -10.72 4.01
N LYS A 18 11.89 -11.57 2.98
CA LYS A 18 12.34 -11.13 1.64
C LYS A 18 11.39 -10.10 1.00
N ILE A 19 10.07 -10.22 1.19
CA ILE A 19 9.09 -9.26 0.67
C ILE A 19 9.30 -7.88 1.33
N ILE A 20 9.54 -7.85 2.63
CA ILE A 20 9.79 -6.62 3.37
C ILE A 20 11.10 -5.97 2.89
N GLU A 21 12.19 -6.76 2.78
CA GLU A 21 13.49 -6.25 2.30
C GLU A 21 13.45 -5.78 0.83
N ASP A 22 12.66 -6.45 -0.01
CA ASP A 22 12.44 -6.06 -1.40
C ASP A 22 11.73 -4.70 -1.50
N GLY A 23 10.84 -4.39 -0.55
CA GLY A 23 10.28 -3.06 -0.35
C GLY A 23 9.32 -2.56 -1.45
N ARG A 24 9.10 -3.30 -2.54
CA ARG A 24 8.19 -2.86 -3.63
C ARG A 24 6.73 -2.80 -3.17
N VAL A 25 6.31 -3.70 -2.30
CA VAL A 25 4.95 -3.69 -1.72
C VAL A 25 4.77 -2.44 -0.84
N ASP A 26 5.71 -2.18 0.05
CA ASP A 26 5.68 -1.00 0.94
C ASP A 26 5.78 0.32 0.18
N SER A 27 6.59 0.35 -0.88
CA SER A 27 6.72 1.51 -1.77
C SER A 27 5.39 1.81 -2.47
N PHE A 28 4.72 0.77 -3.00
CA PHE A 28 3.41 0.94 -3.62
C PHE A 28 2.37 1.50 -2.65
N VAL A 29 2.32 1.00 -1.41
CA VAL A 29 1.40 1.52 -0.38
C VAL A 29 1.73 2.98 -0.07
N ASN A 30 3.01 3.32 0.08
CA ASN A 30 3.45 4.69 0.35
C ASN A 30 3.07 5.67 -0.77
N GLU A 31 3.24 5.27 -2.03
CA GLU A 31 2.85 6.05 -3.21
C GLU A 31 1.35 6.22 -3.28
N ARG A 32 0.59 5.12 -3.14
CA ARG A 32 -0.88 5.13 -3.22
C ARG A 32 -1.55 6.08 -2.23
N TYR A 33 -0.95 6.24 -1.04
CA TYR A 33 -1.48 7.10 0.01
C TYR A 33 -0.68 8.41 0.18
N ALA A 34 0.17 8.78 -0.78
CA ALA A 34 0.99 9.99 -0.71
C ALA A 34 0.17 11.28 -0.62
N SER A 35 -1.07 11.30 -1.16
CA SER A 35 -1.96 12.46 -1.09
C SER A 35 -2.34 12.86 0.34
N TYR A 36 -2.30 11.92 1.30
CA TYR A 36 -2.57 12.20 2.71
C TYR A 36 -1.37 12.81 3.45
N LYS A 37 -0.20 12.87 2.82
CA LYS A 37 1.01 13.48 3.41
C LYS A 37 1.15 14.96 3.05
N THR A 38 0.34 15.49 2.14
CA THR A 38 0.46 16.87 1.64
C THR A 38 -0.91 17.52 1.45
N GLY A 39 -0.93 18.86 1.31
CA GLY A 39 -2.13 19.63 1.00
C GLY A 39 -3.33 19.32 1.90
N ILE A 40 -4.51 19.23 1.29
CA ILE A 40 -5.77 18.95 2.01
C ILE A 40 -5.74 17.60 2.74
N GLY A 41 -5.02 16.61 2.21
CA GLY A 41 -4.92 15.28 2.82
C GLY A 41 -4.17 15.32 4.15
N ALA A 42 -3.10 16.11 4.24
CA ALA A 42 -2.40 16.35 5.50
C ALA A 42 -3.28 17.06 6.53
N ASP A 43 -4.09 18.04 6.10
CA ASP A 43 -5.04 18.73 6.97
C ASP A 43 -6.14 17.82 7.49
N ILE A 44 -6.61 16.86 6.67
CA ILE A 44 -7.55 15.81 7.09
C ILE A 44 -6.93 14.96 8.21
N VAL A 45 -5.72 14.43 7.99
CA VAL A 45 -5.04 13.56 8.97
C VAL A 45 -4.72 14.32 10.26
N ALA A 46 -4.39 15.61 10.17
CA ALA A 46 -4.12 16.46 11.33
C ALA A 46 -5.38 16.95 12.05
N GLY A 47 -6.59 16.61 11.58
CA GLY A 47 -7.86 17.05 12.18
C GLY A 47 -8.16 18.55 11.98
N LYS A 48 -7.53 19.20 11.00
CA LYS A 48 -7.68 20.64 10.69
C LYS A 48 -8.72 20.92 9.61
N ALA A 49 -9.09 19.90 8.84
CA ALA A 49 -10.14 19.98 7.83
C ALA A 49 -11.53 19.98 8.49
N THR A 50 -12.41 20.86 8.03
CA THR A 50 -13.84 20.90 8.40
C THR A 50 -14.68 20.57 7.18
N LEU A 51 -15.98 20.28 7.36
CA LEU A 51 -16.88 19.99 6.24
C LEU A 51 -16.95 21.16 5.25
N GLU A 52 -16.98 22.39 5.75
CA GLU A 52 -17.05 23.60 4.91
C GLU A 52 -15.79 23.75 4.05
N LYS A 53 -14.61 23.49 4.62
CA LYS A 53 -13.34 23.54 3.86
C LYS A 53 -13.27 22.43 2.82
N LEU A 54 -13.74 21.23 3.15
CA LEU A 54 -13.75 20.08 2.24
C LEU A 54 -14.75 20.29 1.09
N GLU A 55 -15.91 20.90 1.37
CA GLU A 55 -16.88 21.29 0.35
C GLU A 55 -16.26 22.29 -0.63
N GLN A 56 -15.65 23.37 -0.12
CA GLN A 56 -14.99 24.38 -0.97
C GLN A 56 -13.87 23.76 -1.82
N TYR A 57 -13.06 22.88 -1.23
CA TYR A 57 -12.02 22.16 -1.95
C TYR A 57 -12.62 21.29 -3.06
N ALA A 58 -13.65 20.50 -2.76
CA ALA A 58 -14.32 19.63 -3.73
C ALA A 58 -14.94 20.42 -4.89
N LEU A 59 -15.58 21.56 -4.61
CA LEU A 59 -16.15 22.45 -5.64
C LEU A 59 -15.07 23.05 -6.56
N SER A 60 -13.84 23.20 -6.07
CA SER A 60 -12.71 23.71 -6.87
C SER A 60 -12.08 22.65 -7.79
N LEU A 61 -12.34 21.37 -7.55
CA LEU A 61 -11.78 20.28 -8.35
C LEU A 61 -12.54 20.12 -9.68
N LYS A 62 -11.79 20.15 -10.78
CA LYS A 62 -12.35 19.89 -12.12
C LYS A 62 -12.44 18.40 -12.45
N GLU A 63 -11.50 17.60 -11.93
CA GLU A 63 -11.39 16.17 -12.18
C GLU A 63 -10.73 15.51 -10.96
N VAL A 64 -11.21 14.32 -10.58
CA VAL A 64 -10.58 13.48 -9.57
C VAL A 64 -9.87 12.34 -10.28
N LYS A 65 -8.54 12.36 -10.25
CA LYS A 65 -7.73 11.29 -10.85
C LYS A 65 -7.52 10.17 -9.84
N MET A 66 -7.87 8.96 -10.24
CA MET A 66 -7.66 7.75 -9.44
C MET A 66 -6.53 6.92 -10.04
N GLU A 67 -5.66 6.40 -9.17
CA GLU A 67 -4.58 5.50 -9.56
C GLU A 67 -5.01 4.04 -9.47
N SER A 68 -4.53 3.23 -10.42
CA SER A 68 -4.76 1.78 -10.45
C SER A 68 -4.30 1.10 -9.15
N GLY A 69 -5.05 0.09 -8.71
CA GLY A 69 -4.67 -0.75 -7.57
C GLY A 69 -3.52 -1.72 -7.84
N ARG A 70 -3.11 -1.89 -9.10
CA ARG A 70 -1.99 -2.74 -9.54
C ARG A 70 -2.00 -4.16 -8.92
N GLN A 71 -3.17 -4.75 -8.73
CA GLN A 71 -3.32 -6.03 -8.03
C GLN A 71 -2.51 -7.14 -8.69
N GLU A 72 -2.64 -7.31 -10.01
CA GLU A 72 -1.96 -8.35 -10.79
C GLU A 72 -0.43 -8.18 -10.75
N TYR A 73 0.02 -6.92 -10.71
CA TYR A 73 1.44 -6.60 -10.57
C TYR A 73 1.97 -6.96 -9.18
N LEU A 74 1.22 -6.68 -8.11
CA LEU A 74 1.61 -7.05 -6.75
C LEU A 74 1.60 -8.56 -6.54
N GLU A 75 0.62 -9.28 -7.09
CA GLU A 75 0.58 -10.75 -7.10
C GLU A 75 1.81 -11.33 -7.83
N SER A 76 2.20 -10.72 -8.96
CA SER A 76 3.42 -11.05 -9.70
C SER A 76 4.70 -10.85 -8.86
N ILE A 77 4.81 -9.75 -8.11
CA ILE A 77 5.94 -9.51 -7.20
C ILE A 77 6.04 -10.61 -6.15
N VAL A 78 4.93 -10.92 -5.48
CA VAL A 78 4.89 -11.96 -4.45
C VAL A 78 5.32 -13.31 -5.03
N ASN A 79 4.76 -13.71 -6.17
CA ASN A 79 5.13 -14.95 -6.85
C ASN A 79 6.61 -14.97 -7.25
N SER A 80 7.14 -13.86 -7.79
CA SER A 80 8.55 -13.75 -8.14
C SER A 80 9.46 -13.98 -6.94
N ILE A 81 9.10 -13.49 -5.75
CA ILE A 81 9.90 -13.66 -4.53
C ILE A 81 9.77 -15.09 -4.00
N MET A 82 8.55 -15.64 -3.99
CA MET A 82 8.28 -17.01 -3.55
C MET A 82 9.04 -18.06 -4.36
N PHE A 83 9.15 -17.89 -5.68
CA PHE A 83 9.72 -18.88 -6.59
C PHE A 83 11.12 -18.52 -7.11
N SER A 84 11.69 -17.39 -6.69
CA SER A 84 13.10 -17.06 -6.96
C SER A 84 14.04 -18.09 -6.31
N LYS A 85 15.07 -18.51 -7.05
CA LYS A 85 16.10 -19.45 -6.58
C LYS A 85 17.00 -18.82 -5.51
#